data_AF-A0AAP4EBH5-F1
#
_entry.id   AF-A0AAP4EBH5-F1
#
_cell.length_a   1.000
_cell.length_b   1.000
_cell.length_c   1.000
_cell.angle_alpha   90.00
_cell.angle_beta   90.00
_cell.angle_gamma   90.00
#
_symmetry.space_group_name_H-M   'P 1'
#
loop_
_entity.id
_entity.type
_entity.pdbx_description
1 polymer ?
#
loop_
_entity_poly.entity_id
_entity_poly.type
_entity_poly.pdbx_seq_one_letter_code
_entity_poly.pdbx_strand_id
1 'polypeptide(L)'
;MRNWGFEQGAIKRALAEHGADVLHEAFTQIFREYKPVPDYPILTAGFAISYRLNTVIPRILADRQRKEKAEVTVVNGGMAAEEIAEWL
;
A
#
# COMPACT_ATOMS: atom_id res chain seq x y z
N MET A 1 -20.86 19.11 0.58
CA MET A 1 -21.76 18.21 -0.18
C MET A 1 -21.11 16.83 -0.18
N ARG A 2 -21.77 15.80 0.36
CA ARG A 2 -21.21 14.45 0.48
C ARG A 2 -21.24 13.79 -0.90
N ASN A 3 -20.09 13.66 -1.57
CA ASN A 3 -20.03 13.17 -2.95
C ASN A 3 -20.05 11.63 -2.97
N TRP A 4 -21.19 11.06 -2.58
CA TRP A 4 -21.37 9.62 -2.42
C TRP A 4 -21.02 8.82 -3.69
N GLY A 5 -21.42 9.33 -4.86
CA GLY A 5 -21.11 8.67 -6.14
C GLY A 5 -19.61 8.59 -6.40
N PHE A 6 -18.86 9.65 -6.08
CA PHE A 6 -17.41 9.64 -6.16
C PHE A 6 -16.77 8.68 -5.15
N GLU A 7 -17.20 8.73 -3.88
CA GLU A 7 -16.67 7.87 -2.82
C GLU A 7 -16.87 6.38 -3.16
N GLN A 8 -18.06 6.01 -3.62
CA GLN A 8 -18.33 4.65 -4.12
C GLN A 8 -17.48 4.29 -5.33
N GLY A 9 -17.33 5.21 -6.29
CA GLY A 9 -16.51 4.99 -7.47
C GLY A 9 -15.03 4.77 -7.12
N ALA A 10 -14.49 5.53 -6.18
CA ALA A 10 -13.12 5.40 -5.70
C ALA A 10 -12.88 4.03 -5.05
N ILE A 11 -13.79 3.58 -4.17
CA ILE A 11 -13.71 2.25 -3.55
C ILE A 11 -13.77 1.15 -4.62
N LYS A 12 -14.74 1.22 -5.54
CA LYS A 12 -14.91 0.21 -6.59
C LYS A 12 -13.69 0.11 -7.50
N ARG A 13 -13.09 1.24 -7.87
CA ARG A 13 -11.85 1.26 -8.67
C ARG A 13 -10.69 0.64 -7.89
N ALA A 14 -10.48 1.04 -6.64
CA ALA A 14 -9.42 0.47 -5.81
C ALA A 14 -9.55 -1.05 -5.66
N LEU A 15 -10.78 -1.55 -5.47
CA LEU A 15 -11.06 -2.99 -5.42
C LEU A 15 -10.75 -3.68 -6.75
N ALA A 16 -11.16 -3.09 -7.88
CA ALA A 16 -10.96 -3.68 -9.19
C ALA A 16 -9.49 -3.68 -9.63
N GLU A 17 -8.75 -2.62 -9.30
CA GLU A 17 -7.36 -2.43 -9.76
C GLU A 17 -6.33 -3.09 -8.83
N HIS A 18 -6.61 -3.19 -7.53
CA HIS A 18 -5.61 -3.59 -6.54
C HIS A 18 -6.06 -4.70 -5.59
N GLY A 19 -7.35 -5.06 -5.58
CA GLY A 19 -7.88 -6.07 -4.69
C GLY A 19 -8.25 -5.57 -3.28
N ALA A 20 -8.94 -6.43 -2.54
CA ALA A 20 -9.46 -6.12 -1.21
C ALA A 20 -8.37 -6.00 -0.15
N ASP A 21 -7.28 -6.74 -0.30
CA ASP A 21 -6.14 -6.75 0.62
C ASP A 21 -5.39 -5.42 0.61
N VAL A 22 -5.12 -4.85 -0.58
CA VAL A 22 -4.48 -3.54 -0.72
C VAL A 22 -5.39 -2.44 -0.18
N LEU A 23 -6.69 -2.51 -0.46
CA LEU A 23 -7.66 -1.53 0.06
C LEU A 23 -7.73 -1.56 1.60
N HIS A 24 -7.77 -2.76 2.18
CA HIS A 24 -7.78 -2.93 3.64
C HIS A 24 -6.51 -2.37 4.29
N GLU A 25 -5.34 -2.68 3.72
CA GLU A 25 -4.06 -2.14 4.18
C GLU A 25 -4.02 -0.62 4.06
N ALA A 26 -4.54 -0.05 2.97
CA ALA A 26 -4.63 1.40 2.78
C ALA A 26 -5.42 2.07 3.90
N PHE A 27 -6.60 1.56 4.24
CA PHE A 27 -7.37 2.10 5.37
C PHE A 27 -6.62 1.93 6.69
N THR A 28 -6.02 0.77 6.93
CA THR A 28 -5.23 0.52 8.15
C THR A 28 -4.12 1.56 8.32
N GLN A 29 -3.35 1.83 7.25
CA GLN A 29 -2.30 2.85 7.28
C GLN A 29 -2.86 4.26 7.46
N ILE A 30 -3.97 4.61 6.79
CA ILE A 30 -4.62 5.92 6.93
C ILE A 30 -5.04 6.15 8.39
N PHE A 31 -5.73 5.20 9.01
CA PHE A 31 -6.17 5.33 10.40
C PHE A 31 -4.99 5.37 11.38
N ARG A 32 -3.94 4.60 11.12
CA ARG A 32 -2.74 4.55 11.98
C ARG A 32 -1.90 5.83 11.92
N GLU A 33 -1.78 6.43 10.75
CA GLU A 33 -0.85 7.55 10.51
C GLU A 33 -1.50 8.93 10.62
N TYR A 34 -2.83 9.02 10.61
CA TYR A 34 -3.52 10.30 10.59
C TYR A 34 -3.28 11.09 11.87
N LYS A 35 -2.81 12.33 11.71
CA LYS A 35 -2.67 13.31 12.77
C LYS A 35 -3.59 14.49 12.46
N PRO A 36 -4.61 14.77 13.30
CA PRO A 36 -5.45 15.95 13.14
C PRO A 36 -4.63 17.24 13.07
N VAL A 37 -5.01 18.12 12.16
CA VAL A 37 -4.46 19.49 12.01
C VAL A 37 -5.63 20.48 11.94
N PRO A 38 -5.42 21.80 12.14
CA PRO A 38 -6.51 22.76 12.13
C PRO A 38 -7.41 22.69 10.87
N ASP A 39 -6.79 22.49 9.69
CA ASP A 39 -7.53 22.38 8.42
C ASP A 39 -8.25 21.03 8.25
N TYR A 40 -7.75 19.99 8.93
CA TYR A 40 -8.27 18.62 8.87
C TYR A 40 -8.33 18.03 10.28
N PRO A 41 -9.32 18.43 11.09
CA PRO A 41 -9.37 18.06 12.50
C PRO A 41 -9.92 16.64 12.74
N ILE A 42 -10.57 16.04 11.74
CA ILE A 42 -11.31 14.77 11.91
C ILE A 42 -11.06 13.84 10.72
N LEU A 43 -10.74 12.58 11.04
CA LEU A 43 -10.67 11.50 10.05
C LEU A 43 -12.05 10.86 9.87
N THR A 44 -12.76 11.26 8.81
CA THR A 44 -14.00 10.60 8.38
C THR A 44 -13.72 9.63 7.24
N ALA A 45 -14.63 8.67 7.01
CA ALA A 45 -14.52 7.76 5.86
C ALA A 45 -14.45 8.52 4.53
N GLY A 46 -15.31 9.53 4.35
CA GLY A 46 -15.31 10.36 3.13
C GLY A 46 -14.00 11.12 2.95
N PHE A 47 -13.40 11.62 4.05
CA PHE A 47 -12.08 12.24 4.00
C PHE A 47 -10.99 11.25 3.61
N ALA A 48 -10.97 10.07 4.23
CA ALA A 48 -10.02 9.01 3.92
C ALA A 48 -10.10 8.62 2.43
N ILE A 49 -11.31 8.40 1.92
CA ILE A 49 -11.54 8.02 0.52
C ILE A 49 -11.14 9.15 -0.43
N SER A 50 -11.54 10.39 -0.13
CA SER A 50 -11.39 11.50 -1.08
C SER A 50 -9.98 12.07 -1.15
N TYR A 51 -9.25 12.07 -0.03
CA TYR A 51 -7.96 12.77 0.07
C TYR A 51 -6.78 11.85 0.35
N ARG A 52 -6.99 10.71 1.01
CA ARG A 52 -5.90 9.87 1.48
C ARG A 52 -5.71 8.62 0.62
N LEU A 53 -6.79 8.00 0.16
CA LEU A 53 -6.76 6.69 -0.50
C LEU A 53 -5.82 6.66 -1.70
N ASN A 54 -5.97 7.61 -2.63
CA ASN A 54 -5.15 7.70 -3.84
C ASN A 54 -3.67 8.02 -3.56
N THR A 55 -3.35 8.55 -2.37
CA THR A 55 -1.97 8.85 -1.97
C THR A 55 -1.31 7.63 -1.30
N VAL A 56 -2.08 6.86 -0.53
CA VAL A 56 -1.56 5.74 0.27
C VAL A 56 -1.40 4.47 -0.55
N ILE A 57 -2.32 4.18 -1.48
CA ILE A 57 -2.26 2.96 -2.31
C ILE A 57 -0.94 2.87 -3.11
N PRO A 58 -0.49 3.90 -3.86
CA PRO A 58 0.76 3.81 -4.61
C PRO A 58 1.97 3.54 -3.71
N ARG A 59 1.98 4.10 -2.50
CA ARG A 59 3.04 3.85 -1.50
C ARG A 59 3.07 2.39 -1.07
N ILE A 60 1.90 1.80 -0.79
CA ILE A 60 1.77 0.37 -0.43
C ILE A 60 2.30 -0.52 -1.56
N LEU A 61 1.90 -0.25 -2.80
CA LEU A 61 2.35 -1.03 -3.96
C LEU A 61 3.87 -0.92 -4.14
N ALA A 62 4.43 0.27 -3.98
CA ALA A 62 5.88 0.48 -4.05
C ALA A 62 6.63 -0.20 -2.90
N ASP A 63 6.06 -0.27 -1.70
CA ASP A 63 6.65 -0.97 -0.56
C ASP A 63 6.62 -2.49 -0.77
N ARG A 64 5.53 -3.04 -1.29
CA ARG A 64 5.40 -4.48 -1.61
C ARG A 64 6.39 -4.90 -2.69
N GLN A 65 6.47 -4.16 -3.79
CA GLN A 65 7.46 -4.42 -4.85
C GLN A 65 8.90 -4.36 -4.34
N ARG A 66 9.20 -3.45 -3.40
CA ARG A 66 10.53 -3.38 -2.77
C ARG A 66 10.83 -4.59 -1.90
N LYS A 67 9.85 -5.08 -1.13
CA LYS A 67 9.99 -6.28 -0.30
C LYS A 67 10.17 -7.54 -1.16
N GLU A 68 9.37 -7.71 -2.20
CA GLU A 68 9.50 -8.83 -3.14
C GLU A 68 10.90 -8.86 -3.79
N LYS A 69 11.41 -7.71 -4.24
CA LYS A 69 12.77 -7.63 -4.79
C LYS A 69 13.86 -7.95 -3.75
N ALA A 70 13.69 -7.51 -2.51
CA ALA A 70 14.62 -7.82 -1.44
C ALA A 70 14.62 -9.33 -1.11
N GLU A 71 13.44 -9.96 -1.04
CA GLU A 71 13.30 -11.40 -0.82
C GLU A 71 13.96 -12.20 -1.95
N VAL A 72 13.73 -11.84 -3.21
CA VAL A 72 14.39 -12.48 -4.37
C VAL A 72 15.90 -12.29 -4.33
N THR A 73 16.40 -11.12 -3.93
CA THR A 73 17.84 -10.85 -3.83
C THR A 73 18.49 -11.66 -2.73
N VAL A 74 17.83 -11.84 -1.57
CA VAL A 74 18.34 -12.69 -0.48
C VAL A 74 18.38 -14.16 -0.91
N VAL A 75 17.37 -14.64 -1.64
CA VAL A 75 17.34 -16.02 -2.16
C VAL A 75 18.46 -16.25 -3.19
N ASN A 76 18.75 -15.28 -4.04
CA ASN A 76 19.85 -15.37 -5.02
C ASN A 76 21.23 -14.97 -4.47
N GLY A 77 21.29 -14.48 -3.22
CA GLY A 77 22.51 -14.03 -2.55
C GLY A 77 23.17 -15.09 -1.66
N GLY A 78 22.60 -16.29 -1.57
CA GLY A 78 23.35 -17.47 -1.15
C GLY A 78 24.24 -17.91 -2.31
N MET A 79 25.53 -18.15 -2.04
CA MET A 79 26.52 -18.63 -3.04
C MET A 79 25.88 -19.59 -4.03
N ALA A 80 26.10 -19.35 -5.33
CA ALA A 80 25.66 -20.27 -6.36
C ALA A 80 26.24 -21.67 -6.07
N ALA A 81 25.52 -22.74 -6.39
CA ALA A 81 26.00 -24.10 -6.16
C ALA A 81 27.38 -24.35 -6.81
N GLU A 82 27.68 -23.62 -7.89
CA GLU A 82 28.99 -23.60 -8.55
C GLU A 82 30.09 -22.96 -7.69
N GLU A 83 29.82 -21.87 -6.96
CA GLU A 83 30.78 -21.22 -6.06
C GLU A 83 31.07 -22.06 -4.81
N ILE A 84 30.12 -22.88 -4.36
CA ILE A 84 30.31 -23.81 -3.23
C ILE A 84 31.25 -24.96 -3.65
N ALA A 85 31.15 -25.42 -4.91
CA ALA A 85 32.00 -26.49 -5.43
C ALA A 85 33.45 -26.06 -5.65
N GLU A 86 33.71 -24.77 -5.83
CA GLU A 86 35.07 -24.22 -5.95
C GLU A 86 35.76 -24.02 -4.58
N TRP A 87 35.00 -24.06 -3.49
CA TRP A 87 35.49 -23.87 -2.11
C TRP A 87 35.70 -25.17 -1.31
N LEU A 88 35.29 -26.32 -1.86
CA LEU A 88 35.46 -27.67 -1.29
C LEU A 88 36.55 -28.46 -2.03
#